data_AF-A0A392UF32-F1
#
_entry.id   AF-A0A392UF32-F1
#
_cell.length_a   1.000
_cell.length_b   1.000
_cell.length_c   1.000
_cell.angle_alpha   90.00
_cell.angle_beta   90.00
_cell.angle_gamma   90.00
#
_symmetry.space_group_name_H-M   'P 1'
#
loop_
_entity.id
_entity.type
_entity.pdbx_description
1 polymer ?
#
loop_
_entity_poly.entity_id
_entity_poly.type
_entity_poly.pdbx_seq_one_letter_code
_entity_poly.pdbx_strand_id
1 'polypeptide(L)' 'MNKYRYGLRGDIAHAVSLQNIASFGDLIQKAYSAEATIDFANK' A
#
# COMPACT_ATOMS: atom_id res chain seq x y z
N MET A 1 -3.94 18.02 -2.49
CA MET A 1 -3.10 17.09 -3.26
C MET A 1 -2.13 16.39 -2.31
N ASN A 2 -2.58 15.37 -1.56
CA ASN A 2 -1.68 14.58 -0.71
C ASN A 2 -1.32 13.30 -1.46
N LYS A 3 -0.37 13.39 -2.39
CA LYS A 3 0.17 12.20 -3.04
C LYS A 3 1.22 11.58 -2.11
N TYR A 4 1.01 10.31 -1.78
CA TYR A 4 1.92 9.37 -1.11
C TYR A 4 2.03 9.53 0.41
N ARG A 5 0.98 9.07 1.10
CA ARG A 5 1.07 8.74 2.53
C ARG A 5 2.03 7.57 2.73
N TYR A 6 2.72 7.57 3.87
CA TYR A 6 3.54 6.44 4.36
C TYR A 6 4.88 6.18 3.66
N GLY A 7 5.33 7.05 2.75
CA GLY A 7 6.64 6.89 2.08
C GLY A 7 6.71 5.70 1.11
N LEU A 8 5.56 5.18 0.68
CA LEU A 8 5.43 4.02 -0.21
C LEU A 8 5.40 4.44 -1.70
N ARG A 9 5.71 3.49 -2.60
CA ARG A 9 5.52 3.64 -4.06
C ARG A 9 4.07 4.04 -4.35
N GLY A 10 3.85 4.86 -5.37
CA GLY A 10 2.59 5.59 -5.49
C GLY A 10 1.32 4.74 -5.63
N ASP A 11 1.42 3.61 -6.30
CA ASP A 11 0.37 2.60 -6.46
C ASP A 11 0.15 1.76 -5.20
N ILE A 12 1.22 1.36 -4.52
CA ILE A 12 1.14 0.70 -3.21
C ILE A 12 0.49 1.64 -2.20
N ALA A 13 0.94 2.90 -2.12
CA ALA A 13 0.36 3.92 -1.26
C ALA A 13 -1.13 4.13 -1.54
N HIS A 14 -1.54 4.08 -2.81
CA HIS A 14 -2.94 4.17 -3.19
C HIS A 14 -3.73 2.96 -2.68
N ALA A 15 -3.29 1.74 -2.97
CA ALA A 15 -3.96 0.51 -2.53
C ALA A 15 -4.04 0.38 -1.01
N VAL A 16 -2.99 0.79 -0.30
CA VAL A 16 -2.93 0.80 1.17
C VAL A 16 -3.82 1.89 1.77
N SER A 17 -3.93 3.06 1.13
CA SER A 17 -4.78 4.16 1.60
C SER A 17 -6.29 3.86 1.56
N LEU A 18 -6.70 2.88 0.76
CA LEU A 18 -8.09 2.42 0.68
C LEU A 18 -8.48 1.51 1.86
N GLN A 19 -7.50 1.06 2.65
CA GLN A 19 -7.71 0.17 3.78
C GLN A 19 -7.66 0.95 5.10
N ASN A 20 -8.37 0.45 6.12
CA ASN A 20 -8.20 0.96 7.47
C ASN A 20 -6.85 0.50 8.03
N ILE A 21 -6.02 1.43 8.52
CA ILE A 21 -4.70 1.14 9.06
C ILE A 21 -4.72 1.42 10.55
N ALA A 22 -4.62 0.36 11.36
CA ALA A 22 -4.72 0.46 12.82
C ALA A 22 -3.36 0.66 13.51
N SER A 23 -2.25 0.28 12.86
CA SER A 23 -0.92 0.35 13.43
C SER A 23 0.18 0.37 12.36
N PHE A 24 1.42 0.63 12.77
CA PHE A 24 2.57 0.52 11.87
C PHE A 24 2.77 -0.91 11.34
N GLY A 25 2.57 -1.93 12.18
CA GLY A 25 2.67 -3.33 11.73
C GLY A 25 1.62 -3.66 10.66
N ASP A 26 0.40 -3.16 10.85
CA ASP A 26 -0.71 -3.31 9.91
C ASP A 26 -0.41 -2.60 8.57
N LEU A 27 0.18 -1.40 8.62
CA LEU A 27 0.67 -0.68 7.44
C LEU A 27 1.69 -1.53 6.65
N ILE A 28 2.68 -2.11 7.34
CA ILE A 28 3.73 -2.92 6.70
C ILE A 28 3.13 -4.17 6.04
N GLN A 29 2.26 -4.90 6.74
CA GLN A 29 1.61 -6.08 6.16
C GLN A 29 0.78 -5.76 4.93
N LYS A 30 -0.03 -4.70 4.99
CA LYS A 30 -0.87 -4.26 3.87
C LYS A 30 -0.04 -3.78 2.69
N ALA A 31 1.09 -3.12 2.94
CA ALA A 31 2.00 -2.68 1.88
C ALA A 31 2.58 -3.86 1.10
N TYR A 32 3.06 -4.90 1.80
CA TYR A 32 3.56 -6.13 1.15
C TYR A 32 2.45 -6.87 0.38
N SER A 33 1.25 -6.99 0.94
CA SER A 33 0.13 -7.62 0.23
C SER A 33 -0.28 -6.84 -1.02
N ALA A 34 -0.27 -5.50 -0.95
CA ALA A 34 -0.55 -4.65 -2.10
C ALA A 34 0.53 -4.78 -3.18
N GLU A 35 1.80 -4.80 -2.81
CA GLU A 35 2.92 -5.02 -3.74
C GLU A 35 2.78 -6.34 -4.49
N ALA A 36 2.51 -7.45 -3.79
CA ALA A 36 2.32 -8.76 -4.41
C ALA A 36 1.13 -8.80 -5.39
N THR A 37 0.04 -8.10 -5.04
CA THR A 37 -1.16 -8.02 -5.89
C THR A 37 -0.89 -7.22 -7.16
N ILE A 38 -0.16 -6.10 -7.03
CA ILE A 38 0.23 -5.26 -8.16
C ILE A 38 1.21 -6.00 -9.07
N ASP A 39 2.19 -6.70 -8.50
CA ASP A 39 3.15 -7.50 -9.28
C ASP A 39 2.44 -8.60 -10.08
N PHE A 40 1.51 -9.32 -9.44
CA PHE A 40 0.68 -10.32 -10.11
C PHE A 40 -0.17 -9.73 -11.25
N ALA A 41 -0.75 -8.54 -11.07
CA ALA A 41 -1.57 -7.88 -12.09
C ALA A 41 -0.77 -7.35 -13.29
N ASN A 42 0.55 -7.16 -13.15
CA ASN A 42 1.43 -6.70 -14.22
C ASN A 42 2.07 -7.85 -15.02
N LYS A 43 1.72 -9.10 -14.72
CA LYS A 43 2.19 -10.32 -15.39
C LYS A 43 1.16 -10.84 -16.38
#